data_AF-A0A1B6NQJ0-F1
#
_entry.id   AF-A0A1B6NQJ0-F1
#
_cell.length_a   1.000
_cell.length_b   1.000
_cell.length_c   1.000
_cell.angle_alpha   90.00
_cell.angle_beta   90.00
_cell.angle_gamma   90.00
#
_symmetry.space_group_name_H-M   'P 1'
#
loop_
_entity.id
_entity.type
_entity.pdbx_description
1 polymer ?
#
loop_
_entity_poly.entity_id
_entity_poly.type
_entity_poly.pdbx_seq_one_letter_code
_entity_poly.pdbx_strand_id
1 'polypeptide(L)'
;FTALNDALLAGAASFAKKVTGDIVVKLYKGQATVTQRRSPNSLYSEDFATFGADDVYDQKHAEGFIRLFSLSSRIEALKKQGEQ
;
A
#
# COMPACT_ATOMS: atom_id res chain seq x y z
N PHE A 1 -22.82 19.89 10.47
CA PHE A 1 -23.70 19.56 9.35
C PHE A 1 -23.38 20.52 8.20
N THR A 2 -22.43 20.14 7.35
CA THR A 2 -21.96 20.95 6.21
C THR A 2 -21.87 20.07 4.97
N ALA A 3 -22.10 20.62 3.78
CA ALA A 3 -22.04 19.85 2.53
C ALA A 3 -20.66 19.17 2.30
N LEU A 4 -19.58 19.77 2.82
CA LEU A 4 -18.25 19.16 2.79
C LEU A 4 -18.19 17.90 3.66
N ASN A 5 -18.79 17.91 4.84
CA ASN A 5 -18.84 16.73 5.71
C ASN A 5 -19.59 15.59 5.02
N ASP A 6 -20.73 15.89 4.38
CA ASP A 6 -21.52 14.90 3.64
C ASP A 6 -20.73 14.30 2.47
N ALA A 7 -19.99 15.13 1.72
CA ALA A 7 -19.12 14.66 0.64
C ALA A 7 -17.98 13.75 1.15
N LEU A 8 -17.35 14.10 2.27
CA LEU A 8 -16.29 13.29 2.88
C LEU A 8 -16.82 11.96 3.41
N LEU A 9 -17.99 11.96 4.06
CA LEU A 9 -18.65 10.73 4.52
C LEU A 9 -19.06 9.83 3.36
N ALA A 10 -19.58 10.40 2.28
CA ALA A 10 -19.90 9.64 1.06
C ALA A 10 -18.65 9.03 0.41
N GLY A 11 -17.54 9.78 0.37
CA GLY A 11 -16.24 9.28 -0.06
C GLY A 11 -15.76 8.11 0.81
N ALA A 12 -15.77 8.29 2.13
CA ALA A 12 -15.38 7.26 3.09
C ALA A 12 -16.20 5.97 2.93
N ALA A 13 -17.52 6.08 2.76
CA ALA A 13 -18.39 4.95 2.51
C ALA A 13 -18.02 4.20 1.21
N SER A 14 -17.61 4.92 0.16
CA SER A 14 -17.17 4.32 -1.10
C SER A 14 -15.92 3.45 -0.94
N PHE A 15 -14.89 3.94 -0.24
CA PHE A 15 -13.66 3.17 -0.01
C PHE A 15 -13.87 2.03 0.99
N ALA A 16 -14.81 2.18 1.93
CA ALA A 16 -15.12 1.17 2.95
C ALA A 16 -15.90 -0.05 2.43
N LYS A 17 -16.39 -0.04 1.17
CA LYS A 17 -17.26 -1.10 0.60
C LYS A 17 -16.72 -2.53 0.76
N LYS A 18 -15.41 -2.71 0.73
CA LYS A 18 -14.76 -4.03 0.87
C LYS A 18 -14.02 -4.21 2.20
N VAL A 19 -14.06 -3.22 3.08
CA VAL A 19 -13.36 -3.23 4.38
C VAL A 19 -14.16 -4.11 5.34
N THR A 20 -13.83 -5.40 5.35
CA THR A 20 -14.49 -6.42 6.16
C THR A 20 -13.47 -7.48 6.55
N GLY A 21 -13.53 -7.96 7.80
CA GLY A 21 -12.62 -8.98 8.30
C GLY A 21 -12.49 -8.93 9.82
N ASP A 22 -11.63 -9.80 10.35
CA ASP A 22 -11.34 -9.94 11.76
C ASP A 22 -9.95 -9.40 12.08
N ILE A 23 -9.86 -8.67 13.18
CA ILE A 23 -8.60 -8.14 13.72
C ILE A 23 -8.46 -8.62 15.16
N VAL A 24 -7.35 -9.32 15.44
CA VAL A 24 -7.01 -9.72 16.82
C VAL A 24 -6.13 -8.63 17.41
N VAL A 25 -6.53 -8.10 18.56
CA VAL A 25 -5.85 -7.00 19.24
C VAL A 25 -5.47 -7.43 20.65
N LYS A 26 -4.19 -7.27 21.00
CA LYS A 26 -3.67 -7.42 22.35
C LYS A 26 -3.81 -6.10 23.10
N LEU A 27 -4.53 -6.13 24.21
CA LEU A 27 -4.66 -4.98 25.11
C LEU A 27 -3.74 -5.17 26.32
N TYR A 28 -2.85 -4.22 26.57
CA TYR A 28 -1.94 -4.28 27.70
C TYR A 28 -1.54 -2.90 28.19
N LYS A 29 -1.72 -2.62 29.49
CA LYS A 29 -1.34 -1.37 30.17
C LYS A 29 -1.72 -0.09 29.38
N GLY A 30 -2.96 -0.04 28.89
CA GLY A 30 -3.47 1.11 28.13
C GLY A 30 -3.05 1.15 26.66
N GLN A 31 -2.33 0.15 26.16
CA GLN A 31 -1.99 0.01 24.74
C GLN A 31 -2.87 -1.04 24.05
N ALA A 32 -3.17 -0.81 22.78
CA ALA A 32 -3.85 -1.74 21.89
C ALA A 32 -2.94 -2.04 20.69
N THR A 33 -2.51 -3.29 20.56
CA THR A 33 -1.58 -3.72 19.50
C THR A 33 -2.24 -4.80 18.65
N VAL A 34 -2.31 -4.59 17.34
CA VAL A 34 -2.82 -5.59 16.39
C VAL A 34 -1.83 -6.74 16.28
N THR A 35 -2.28 -7.97 16.48
CA THR A 35 -1.44 -9.17 16.39
C THR A 35 -1.77 -10.04 15.18
N GLN A 36 -3.02 -10.04 14.72
CA GLN A 36 -3.45 -10.82 13.57
C GLN A 36 -4.54 -10.09 12.78
N ARG A 37 -4.58 -10.34 11.47
CA ARG A 37 -5.54 -9.79 10.52
C ARG A 37 -6.02 -10.91 9.61
N ARG A 38 -7.33 -10.98 9.36
CA ARG A 38 -7.93 -11.89 8.39
C ARG A 38 -9.06 -11.18 7.66
N SER A 39 -9.15 -11.33 6.34
CA SER A 39 -10.23 -10.74 5.56
C SER A 39 -10.60 -11.67 4.40
N PRO A 40 -11.90 -11.84 4.10
CA PRO A 40 -12.33 -12.50 2.86
C PRO A 40 -11.96 -11.69 1.61
N ASN A 41 -11.74 -10.38 1.75
CA ASN A 41 -11.35 -9.47 0.68
C ASN A 41 -9.85 -9.13 0.75
N SER A 42 -9.03 -9.99 1.34
CA SER A 42 -7.59 -9.75 1.49
C SER A 42 -6.92 -9.60 0.12
N LEU A 43 -6.20 -8.50 -0.06
CA LEU A 43 -5.28 -8.32 -1.20
C LEU A 43 -3.88 -8.83 -0.90
N TYR A 44 -3.62 -9.24 0.35
CA TYR A 44 -2.40 -9.95 0.70
C TYR A 44 -2.50 -11.39 0.16
N SER A 45 -1.50 -11.80 -0.59
CA SER A 45 -1.29 -13.18 -1.02
C SER A 45 0.09 -13.64 -0.56
N GLU A 46 0.12 -14.75 0.17
CA GLU A 46 1.36 -15.33 0.70
C GLU A 46 2.28 -15.78 -0.44
N ASP A 47 1.71 -16.34 -1.51
CA ASP A 47 2.45 -16.82 -2.69
C ASP A 47 3.22 -15.70 -3.40
N PHE A 48 2.67 -14.47 -3.41
CA PHE A 48 3.35 -13.29 -3.99
C PHE A 48 4.32 -12.61 -3.02
N ALA A 49 4.17 -12.84 -1.71
CA ALA A 49 4.95 -12.18 -0.67
C ALA A 49 6.13 -13.02 -0.19
N THR A 50 6.11 -14.34 -0.43
CA THR A 50 7.17 -15.26 -0.04
C THR A 50 8.35 -15.23 -1.01
N PHE A 51 9.53 -15.54 -0.49
CA PHE A 51 10.75 -15.71 -1.28
C PHE A 51 10.87 -17.12 -1.90
N GLY A 52 9.99 -18.05 -1.55
CA GLY A 52 10.09 -19.46 -1.96
C GLY A 52 9.23 -19.87 -3.15
N ALA A 53 8.39 -18.99 -3.69
CA ALA A 53 7.48 -19.30 -4.79
C ALA A 53 8.02 -18.69 -6.10
N ASP A 54 8.94 -19.42 -6.74
CA ASP A 54 9.68 -18.93 -7.91
C ASP A 54 8.83 -18.71 -9.17
N ASP A 55 7.62 -19.26 -9.23
CA ASP A 55 6.76 -19.26 -10.43
C ASP A 55 5.63 -18.20 -10.41
N VAL A 56 5.47 -17.44 -9.32
CA VAL A 56 4.28 -16.59 -9.11
C VAL A 56 4.47 -15.17 -9.65
N TYR A 57 5.71 -14.69 -9.78
CA TYR A 57 6.01 -13.35 -10.31
C TYR A 57 7.37 -13.26 -11.01
N ASP A 58 7.42 -12.68 -12.21
CA ASP A 58 8.67 -12.43 -12.93
C ASP A 58 9.41 -11.20 -12.37
N GLN A 59 10.47 -11.47 -11.62
CA GLN A 59 11.31 -10.46 -11.00
C GLN A 59 12.03 -9.54 -12.02
N LYS A 60 12.19 -9.97 -13.28
CA LYS A 60 12.83 -9.16 -14.32
C LYS A 60 12.07 -7.87 -14.63
N HIS A 61 10.77 -7.84 -14.37
CA HIS A 61 9.96 -6.63 -14.54
C HIS A 61 10.36 -5.49 -13.60
N ALA A 62 10.98 -5.80 -12.46
CA ALA A 62 11.38 -4.80 -11.47
C ALA A 62 12.41 -3.80 -12.04
N GLU A 63 13.35 -4.26 -12.86
CA GLU A 63 14.39 -3.39 -13.42
C GLU A 63 13.80 -2.28 -14.30
N GLY A 64 12.86 -2.64 -15.19
CA GLY A 64 12.17 -1.70 -16.05
C GLY A 64 11.35 -0.68 -15.25
N PHE A 65 10.61 -1.16 -14.25
CA PHE A 65 9.81 -0.31 -13.36
C PHE A 65 10.70 0.71 -12.62
N ILE A 66 11.80 0.27 -12.01
CA ILE A 66 12.71 1.16 -11.26
C ILE A 66 13.27 2.26 -12.16
N ARG A 67 13.69 1.92 -13.38
CA ARG A 67 14.24 2.89 -14.34
C ARG A 67 13.21 3.92 -14.77
N LEU A 68 11.96 3.51 -15.03
CA LEU A 68 10.89 4.40 -15.45
C LEU A 68 10.35 5.26 -14.30
N PHE A 69 10.10 4.66 -13.14
CA PHE A 69 9.56 5.35 -11.97
C PHE A 69 10.52 6.43 -11.45
N SER A 70 11.83 6.15 -11.49
CA SER A 70 12.85 7.12 -11.06
C SER A 70 13.26 8.14 -12.12
N LEU A 71 12.74 8.05 -13.36
CA LEU A 71 13.24 8.82 -14.50
C LEU A 71 13.16 10.34 -14.27
N SER A 72 12.02 10.84 -13.78
CA SER A 72 11.82 12.26 -13.53
C SER A 72 12.81 12.82 -12.50
N SER A 73 13.01 12.12 -11.39
CA SER A 73 13.97 12.50 -10.35
C SER A 73 15.42 12.48 -10.86
N ARG A 74 15.78 11.51 -11.73
CA ARG A 74 17.12 11.45 -12.33
C ARG A 74 17.38 12.62 -13.27
N ILE A 75 16.39 13.02 -14.07
CA ILE A 75 16.49 14.19 -14.95
C ILE A 75 16.66 15.47 -14.13
N GLU A 76 15.91 15.63 -13.05
CA GLU A 76 16.04 16.77 -12.15
C GLU A 76 17.46 16.86 -11.55
N ALA A 77 18.00 15.73 -11.07
CA ALA A 77 19.35 15.68 -10.51
C ALA A 77 20.43 16.05 -11.54
N LEU A 78 20.31 15.57 -12.78
CA LEU A 78 21.23 15.89 -13.87
C LEU A 78 21.21 17.38 -14.24
N LYS A 79 20.02 18.00 -14.26
CA LYS A 79 19.90 19.45 -14.50
C LYS A 79 20.59 20.26 -13.40
N LYS A 80 20.38 19.91 -12.13
CA LYS A 80 21.02 20.60 -10.99
C LYS A 80 22.54 20.45 -10.97
N GLN A 81 23.08 19.34 -11.48
CA GLN A 81 24.53 19.13 -11.61
C GLN A 81 25.15 19.90 -12.79
N GLY A 82 24.40 20.11 -13.87
CA GLY A 82 24.83 20.92 -15.02
C GLY A 82 24.70 22.44 -14.82
N GLU A 83 24.01 22.86 -13.76
CA GLU A 83 23.90 24.26 -13.32
C GLU A 83 24.99 24.65 -12.29
N GLN A 84 25.96 23.76 -12.00
CA GLN A 84 27.14 24.01 -11.16
C GLN A 84 28.41 24.22 -11.98
#